data_AF-A0A7D8Z5D1-F1
#
_entry.id   AF-A0A7D8Z5D1-F1
#
_cell.length_a   1.000
_cell.length_b   1.000
_cell.length_c   1.000
_cell.angle_alpha   90.00
_cell.angle_beta   90.00
_cell.angle_gamma   90.00
#
_symmetry.space_group_name_H-M   'P 1'
#
loop_
_entity.id
_entity.type
_entity.pdbx_description
1 polymer ?
#
loop_
_entity_poly.entity_id
_entity_poly.type
_entity_poly.pdbx_seq_one_letter_code
_entity_poly.pdbx_strand_id
1 'polypeptide(L)'
;MAVSAATTVALADDGAAAAAPASSVHPGPQLPIYSSADEAKPVVLVETVNPLTEHITTAREATCNALGSARSVVEDGVSRWIGFERKVEGEVKQIVSPDESLTPGLIYVAVAGLTGSVLTRTRSFPVRFLAPPVFALAALPYFLPKTAHNLRQYVSDAEDKHFPEFAEKHDRINNALELHWQLALDKLRGAGQDVSAWSDKAVESVESATGLKMAEAVRVGQERVEAAAARAKQEVERAAEKAKAKANETAEKAKEKANEAAASIKSAREEVKEAAAQPVEVKTLAITIDNTPVAQVDVPLPVEVSDKLAALKETKAPEDKAPEVKEEKKVEEPAKPKDEGKRLV
;
A
#
# COMPACT_ATOMS: atom_id res chain seq x y z
N MET A 1 26.67 35.10 -49.48
CA MET A 1 25.44 35.91 -49.64
C MET A 1 25.22 36.62 -48.31
N ALA A 2 25.90 37.69 -47.93
CA ALA A 2 25.97 39.03 -48.51
C ALA A 2 24.57 39.64 -48.73
N VAL A 3 24.06 40.40 -47.75
CA VAL A 3 23.43 41.71 -47.99
C VAL A 3 23.72 42.61 -46.78
N SER A 4 24.41 43.70 -47.08
CA SER A 4 24.73 44.84 -46.23
C SER A 4 23.77 45.97 -46.62
N ALA A 5 23.31 46.79 -45.68
CA ALA A 5 22.60 48.03 -46.00
C ALA A 5 22.98 49.13 -45.01
N ALA A 6 23.72 50.10 -45.52
CA ALA A 6 24.08 51.38 -44.93
C ALA A 6 23.10 52.47 -45.40
N THR A 7 22.86 53.51 -44.59
CA THR A 7 22.28 54.82 -44.99
C THR A 7 22.53 55.80 -43.82
N THR A 8 23.64 56.54 -43.79
CA THR A 8 23.91 57.91 -44.31
C THR A 8 23.27 59.07 -43.54
N VAL A 9 24.19 59.86 -42.95
CA VAL A 9 24.07 61.22 -42.39
C VAL A 9 23.95 62.26 -43.51
N ALA A 10 23.18 63.32 -43.27
CA ALA A 10 23.13 64.52 -44.12
C ALA A 10 23.45 65.78 -43.29
N LEU A 11 24.28 66.64 -43.88
CA LEU A 11 24.84 67.89 -43.37
C LEU A 11 24.22 69.09 -44.12
N ALA A 12 24.34 70.26 -43.49
CA ALA A 12 24.33 71.63 -44.06
C ALA A 12 22.98 72.34 -44.28
N ASP A 13 22.82 73.47 -43.59
CA ASP A 13 22.21 74.68 -44.15
C ASP A 13 23.01 75.92 -43.70
N ASP A 14 23.26 76.79 -44.67
CA ASP A 14 24.13 77.97 -44.65
C ASP A 14 23.30 79.22 -44.30
N GLY A 15 23.84 80.13 -43.49
CA GLY A 15 23.18 81.38 -43.14
C GLY A 15 24.16 82.52 -42.90
N ALA A 16 24.52 83.22 -43.98
CA ALA A 16 25.35 84.42 -43.97
C ALA A 16 24.52 85.71 -43.77
N ALA A 17 25.01 86.63 -42.93
CA ALA A 17 24.59 88.05 -42.92
C ALA A 17 25.70 88.96 -42.35
N ALA A 18 25.73 90.21 -42.83
CA ALA A 18 26.88 91.09 -42.98
C ALA A 18 27.14 92.13 -41.86
N ALA A 19 28.42 92.58 -41.76
CA ALA A 19 29.01 93.94 -41.53
C ALA A 19 28.21 95.04 -40.77
N ALA A 20 28.73 95.95 -39.91
CA ALA A 20 30.06 96.41 -39.45
C ALA A 20 29.87 97.34 -38.17
N PRO A 21 30.75 98.29 -37.77
CA PRO A 21 31.65 98.15 -36.62
C PRO A 21 31.50 99.18 -35.47
N ALA A 22 32.32 98.95 -34.44
CA ALA A 22 32.82 99.86 -33.38
C ALA A 22 31.99 100.01 -32.09
N SER A 23 32.54 99.50 -30.98
CA SER A 23 33.15 100.33 -29.91
C SER A 23 33.73 99.46 -28.80
N SER A 24 34.90 99.86 -28.35
CA SER A 24 35.79 99.23 -27.37
C SER A 24 35.26 99.22 -25.93
N VAL A 25 35.25 98.06 -25.28
CA VAL A 25 35.59 97.88 -23.85
C VAL A 25 36.22 96.49 -23.70
N HIS A 26 37.44 96.41 -23.19
CA HIS A 26 38.07 95.16 -22.75
C HIS A 26 37.57 94.80 -21.35
N PRO A 27 36.84 93.69 -21.13
CA PRO A 27 36.98 92.90 -19.92
C PRO A 27 38.10 91.87 -20.15
N GLY A 28 38.87 91.55 -19.11
CA GLY A 28 39.97 90.57 -19.17
C GLY A 28 39.53 89.17 -19.64
N PRO A 29 40.47 88.21 -19.78
CA PRO A 29 40.19 86.89 -20.32
C PRO A 29 39.10 86.18 -19.51
N GLN A 30 37.86 86.24 -20.00
CA GLN A 30 36.72 85.55 -19.45
C GLN A 30 36.83 84.10 -19.92
N LEU A 31 37.34 83.24 -19.04
CA LEU A 31 37.26 81.80 -19.22
C LEU A 31 35.79 81.44 -19.43
N PRO A 32 35.43 80.66 -20.47
CA PRO A 32 34.04 80.31 -20.68
C PRO A 32 33.54 79.50 -19.47
N ILE A 33 32.47 79.98 -18.82
CA ILE A 33 31.84 79.33 -17.65
C ILE A 33 31.23 77.97 -18.04
N TYR A 34 30.96 77.77 -19.33
CA TYR A 34 30.58 76.50 -19.90
C TYR A 34 31.66 76.06 -20.88
N SER A 35 32.22 74.87 -20.68
CA SER A 35 33.05 74.22 -21.68
C SER A 35 32.33 74.25 -23.02
N SER A 36 33.03 74.74 -24.04
CA SER A 36 32.59 74.78 -25.42
C SER A 36 31.98 73.44 -25.84
N ALA A 37 30.87 73.50 -26.59
CA ALA A 37 30.12 72.36 -27.14
C ALA A 37 30.92 71.49 -28.15
N ASP A 38 32.25 71.61 -28.16
CA ASP A 38 33.21 70.86 -28.97
C ASP A 38 33.91 69.73 -28.16
N GLU A 39 33.56 69.58 -26.87
CA GLU A 39 33.89 68.40 -26.05
C GLU A 39 32.78 67.34 -26.03
N ALA A 40 31.88 67.33 -27.01
CA ALA A 40 30.91 66.26 -27.22
C ALA A 40 31.59 65.00 -27.78
N LYS A 41 32.60 64.48 -27.07
CA LYS A 41 33.13 63.14 -27.30
C LYS A 41 31.96 62.19 -27.02
N PRO A 42 31.53 61.34 -27.96
CA PRO A 42 30.43 60.44 -27.70
C PRO A 42 30.82 59.56 -26.51
N VAL A 43 30.17 59.75 -25.37
CA VAL A 43 30.35 58.91 -24.20
C VAL A 43 29.76 57.56 -24.56
N VAL A 44 30.61 56.66 -25.04
CA VAL A 44 30.24 55.27 -25.24
C VAL A 44 30.11 54.67 -23.84
N LEU A 45 28.87 54.45 -23.40
CA LEU A 45 28.61 53.63 -22.22
C LEU A 45 29.10 52.22 -22.53
N VAL A 46 30.29 51.90 -22.03
CA VAL A 46 30.78 50.52 -21.99
C VAL A 46 30.15 49.88 -20.77
N GLU A 47 29.05 49.16 -20.99
CA GLU A 47 28.44 48.30 -19.98
C GLU A 47 29.45 47.26 -19.53
N THR A 48 30.19 47.57 -18.47
CA THR A 48 31.15 46.64 -17.88
C THR A 48 30.34 45.70 -16.99
N VAL A 49 30.01 44.54 -17.53
CA VAL A 49 29.33 43.49 -16.78
C VAL A 49 30.22 43.09 -15.61
N ASN A 50 29.70 43.22 -14.40
CA ASN A 50 30.44 42.85 -13.20
C ASN A 50 30.60 41.32 -13.19
N PRO A 51 31.82 40.77 -13.01
CA PRO A 51 32.04 39.32 -12.94
C PRO A 51 31.24 38.64 -11.82
N LEU A 52 30.82 39.37 -10.78
CA LEU A 52 29.94 38.86 -9.72
C LEU A 52 28.53 38.50 -10.23
N THR A 53 28.05 39.16 -11.28
CA THR A 53 26.72 38.89 -11.84
C THR A 53 26.63 37.49 -12.44
N GLU A 54 27.70 37.00 -13.06
CA GLU A 54 27.75 35.62 -13.60
C GLU A 54 27.71 34.57 -12.49
N HIS A 55 28.44 34.79 -11.39
CA HIS A 55 28.43 33.89 -10.24
C HIS A 55 27.08 33.83 -9.53
N ILE A 56 26.40 34.97 -9.38
CA ILE A 56 25.05 35.01 -8.81
C ILE A 56 24.05 34.29 -9.72
N THR A 57 24.21 34.46 -11.04
CA THR A 57 23.32 33.84 -12.04
C THR A 57 23.49 32.32 -12.03
N THR A 58 24.72 31.81 -12.10
CA THR A 58 25.02 30.38 -12.02
C THR A 58 24.61 29.75 -10.68
N ALA A 59 24.80 30.45 -9.56
CA ALA A 59 24.35 29.96 -8.25
C ALA A 59 22.82 29.86 -8.17
N ARG A 60 22.10 30.86 -8.70
CA ARG A 60 20.63 30.84 -8.76
C ARG A 60 20.13 29.73 -9.67
N GLU A 61 20.70 29.58 -10.86
CA GLU A 61 20.34 28.52 -11.81
C GLU A 61 20.61 27.13 -11.22
N ALA A 62 21.76 26.92 -10.59
CA ALA A 62 22.07 25.64 -9.94
C ALA A 62 21.07 25.31 -8.83
N THR A 63 20.70 26.29 -8.01
CA THR A 63 19.72 26.11 -6.93
C THR A 63 18.32 25.84 -7.47
N CYS A 64 17.88 26.59 -8.49
CA CYS A 64 16.59 26.38 -9.15
C CYS A 64 16.53 25.03 -9.85
N ASN A 65 17.61 24.59 -10.50
CA ASN A 65 17.70 23.30 -11.17
C ASN A 65 17.72 22.15 -10.16
N ALA A 66 18.45 22.28 -9.03
CA ALA A 66 18.46 21.29 -7.97
C ALA A 66 17.07 21.14 -7.31
N LEU A 67 16.41 22.27 -7.03
CA LEU A 67 15.05 22.27 -6.46
C LEU A 67 14.02 21.72 -7.45
N GLY A 68 14.14 22.08 -8.73
CA GLY A 68 13.31 21.54 -9.81
C GLY A 68 13.50 20.04 -9.98
N SER A 69 14.73 19.54 -9.91
CA SER A 69 15.05 18.11 -9.99
C SER A 69 14.46 17.35 -8.80
N ALA A 70 14.64 17.85 -7.58
CA ALA A 70 14.06 17.25 -6.38
C ALA A 70 12.52 17.19 -6.47
N ARG A 71 11.88 18.26 -6.93
CA ARG A 71 10.44 18.30 -7.16
C ARG A 71 10.01 17.30 -8.22
N SER A 72 10.74 17.17 -9.33
CA SER A 72 10.41 16.22 -10.39
C SER A 72 10.47 14.76 -9.92
N VAL A 73 11.44 14.39 -9.06
CA VAL A 73 11.51 13.04 -8.49
C VAL A 73 10.33 12.73 -7.59
N VAL A 74 9.87 13.73 -6.81
CA VAL A 74 8.67 13.59 -5.97
C VAL A 74 7.41 13.50 -6.82
N GLU A 75 7.26 14.37 -7.81
CA GLU A 75 6.10 14.36 -8.72
C GLU A 75 6.05 13.07 -9.54
N ASP A 76 7.19 12.54 -9.99
CA ASP A 76 7.30 11.24 -10.65
C ASP A 76 6.95 10.10 -9.70
N GLY A 77 7.43 10.14 -8.46
CA GLY A 77 7.11 9.15 -7.43
C GLY A 77 5.60 9.11 -7.12
N VAL A 78 5.01 10.29 -6.92
CA VAL A 78 3.56 10.45 -6.70
C VAL A 78 2.77 10.01 -7.94
N SER A 79 3.22 10.37 -9.15
CA SER A 79 2.55 9.96 -10.39
C SER A 79 2.58 8.45 -10.60
N ARG A 80 3.71 7.79 -10.28
CA ARG A 80 3.81 6.32 -10.27
C ARG A 80 2.90 5.70 -9.24
N TRP A 81 2.81 6.29 -8.04
CA TRP A 81 1.93 5.80 -6.98
C TRP A 81 0.45 5.93 -7.37
N ILE A 82 0.02 7.07 -7.89
CA ILE A 82 -1.36 7.26 -8.36
C ILE A 82 -1.66 6.35 -9.55
N GLY A 83 -0.67 6.12 -10.43
CA GLY A 83 -0.80 5.16 -11.52
C GLY A 83 -0.98 3.73 -11.02
N PHE A 84 -0.25 3.35 -9.97
CA PHE A 84 -0.41 2.06 -9.29
C PHE A 84 -1.78 1.96 -8.62
N GLU A 85 -2.22 2.99 -7.89
CA GLU A 85 -3.53 3.05 -7.24
C GLU A 85 -4.66 2.85 -8.25
N ARG A 86 -4.61 3.57 -9.39
CA ARG A 86 -5.64 3.41 -10.44
C ARG A 86 -5.63 2.04 -11.09
N LYS A 87 -4.45 1.42 -11.27
CA LYS A 87 -4.36 0.04 -11.74
C LYS A 87 -4.99 -0.91 -10.72
N VAL A 88 -4.61 -0.80 -9.45
CA VAL A 88 -5.16 -1.62 -8.37
C VAL A 88 -6.67 -1.42 -8.23
N GLU A 89 -7.17 -0.19 -8.31
CA GLU A 89 -8.60 0.09 -8.27
C GLU A 89 -9.33 -0.58 -9.44
N GLY A 90 -8.77 -0.51 -10.65
CA GLY A 90 -9.30 -1.20 -11.82
C GLY A 90 -9.37 -2.72 -11.63
N GLU A 91 -8.27 -3.33 -11.19
CA GLU A 91 -8.20 -4.77 -10.95
C GLU A 91 -9.10 -5.22 -9.79
N VAL A 92 -9.11 -4.50 -8.68
CA VAL A 92 -9.96 -4.80 -7.52
C VAL A 92 -11.43 -4.70 -7.91
N LYS A 93 -11.82 -3.69 -8.70
CA LYS A 93 -13.19 -3.53 -9.18
C LYS A 93 -13.60 -4.65 -10.15
N GLN A 94 -12.65 -5.22 -10.90
CA GLN A 94 -12.89 -6.36 -11.77
C GLN A 94 -13.05 -7.66 -10.96
N ILE A 95 -12.28 -7.83 -9.89
CA ILE A 95 -12.30 -9.04 -9.05
C ILE A 95 -13.54 -9.06 -8.16
N VAL A 96 -13.90 -7.91 -7.59
CA VAL A 96 -15.01 -7.77 -6.64
C VAL A 96 -16.35 -7.83 -7.35
N SER A 97 -17.15 -8.86 -7.04
CA SER A 97 -18.52 -8.97 -7.56
C SER A 97 -19.45 -7.98 -6.85
N PRO A 98 -20.22 -7.14 -7.57
CA PRO A 98 -21.19 -6.23 -6.94
C PRO A 98 -22.40 -6.93 -6.33
N ASP A 99 -22.64 -8.20 -6.68
CA ASP A 99 -23.79 -9.00 -6.23
C ASP A 99 -23.63 -9.62 -4.84
N GLU A 100 -22.49 -9.45 -4.16
CA GLU A 100 -22.26 -9.97 -2.80
C GLU A 100 -22.10 -8.85 -1.77
N SER A 101 -22.60 -9.08 -0.56
CA SER A 101 -22.47 -8.15 0.56
C SER A 101 -21.05 -8.18 1.12
N LEU A 102 -20.18 -7.32 0.60
CA LEU A 102 -18.77 -7.23 1.03
C LEU A 102 -18.61 -6.76 2.47
N THR A 103 -19.53 -5.94 2.97
CA THR A 103 -19.44 -5.31 4.29
C THR A 103 -19.38 -6.34 5.44
N PRO A 104 -20.27 -7.34 5.54
CA PRO A 104 -20.10 -8.39 6.54
C PRO A 104 -18.96 -9.37 6.18
N GLY A 105 -18.80 -9.74 4.89
CA GLY A 105 -17.83 -10.76 4.48
C GLY A 105 -16.38 -10.38 4.77
N LEU A 106 -15.98 -9.15 4.48
CA LEU A 106 -14.64 -8.64 4.79
C LEU A 106 -14.37 -8.60 6.30
N ILE A 107 -15.38 -8.22 7.10
CA ILE A 107 -15.25 -8.20 8.56
C ILE A 107 -15.05 -9.63 9.08
N TYR A 108 -15.77 -10.63 8.56
CA TYR A 108 -15.57 -12.02 8.96
C TYR A 108 -14.19 -12.56 8.59
N VAL A 109 -13.68 -12.23 7.39
CA VAL A 109 -12.33 -12.58 6.96
C VAL A 109 -11.27 -11.91 7.86
N ALA A 110 -11.47 -10.63 8.21
CA ALA A 110 -10.60 -9.91 9.12
C ALA A 110 -10.60 -10.54 10.52
N VAL A 111 -11.78 -10.90 11.06
CA VAL A 111 -11.92 -11.60 12.34
C VAL A 111 -11.25 -12.98 12.30
N ALA A 112 -11.33 -13.70 11.19
CA ALA A 112 -10.63 -14.97 11.00
C ALA A 112 -9.09 -14.78 11.05
N GLY A 113 -8.56 -13.77 10.35
CA GLY A 113 -7.13 -13.43 10.42
C GLY A 113 -6.68 -13.03 11.83
N LEU A 114 -7.49 -12.23 12.53
CA LEU A 114 -7.24 -11.81 13.91
C LEU A 114 -7.26 -13.01 14.87
N THR A 115 -8.17 -13.97 14.62
CA THR A 115 -8.22 -15.26 15.31
C THR A 115 -6.94 -16.07 15.06
N GLY A 116 -6.44 -16.11 13.83
CA GLY A 116 -5.14 -16.72 13.49
C GLY A 116 -3.96 -16.10 14.24
N SER A 117 -3.96 -14.78 14.40
CA SER A 117 -2.97 -14.04 15.19
C SER A 117 -2.99 -14.42 16.68
N VAL A 118 -4.19 -14.49 17.27
CA VAL A 118 -4.37 -14.88 18.67
C VAL A 118 -3.96 -16.34 18.87
N LEU A 119 -4.32 -17.23 17.94
CA LEU A 119 -4.03 -18.65 18.04
C LEU A 119 -2.53 -18.97 17.92
N THR A 120 -1.78 -18.15 17.19
CA THR A 120 -0.32 -18.31 17.00
C THR A 120 0.53 -17.43 17.90
N ARG A 121 -0.09 -16.73 18.86
CA ARG A 121 0.57 -15.81 19.79
C ARG A 121 1.78 -16.41 20.50
N THR A 122 1.74 -17.70 20.85
CA THR A 122 2.80 -18.42 21.57
C THR A 122 3.67 -19.30 20.67
N ARG A 123 3.48 -19.26 19.35
CA ARG A 123 4.29 -20.03 18.39
C ARG A 123 5.50 -19.24 17.90
N SER A 124 6.39 -19.91 17.18
CA SER A 124 7.59 -19.34 16.56
C SER A 124 7.29 -18.09 15.72
N PHE A 125 8.22 -17.12 15.75
CA PHE A 125 8.13 -15.82 15.05
C PHE A 125 7.59 -15.89 13.60
N PRO A 126 8.09 -16.74 12.68
CA PRO A 126 7.59 -16.76 11.29
C PRO A 126 6.11 -17.17 11.20
N VAL A 127 5.69 -18.14 12.02
CA VAL A 127 4.29 -18.60 12.05
C VAL A 127 3.38 -17.49 12.56
N ARG A 128 3.85 -16.62 13.46
CA ARG A 128 3.06 -15.49 13.97
C ARG A 128 2.77 -14.42 12.91
N PHE A 129 3.66 -14.22 11.94
CA PHE A 129 3.42 -13.28 10.83
C PHE A 129 2.63 -13.91 9.69
N LEU A 130 2.84 -15.21 9.43
CA LEU A 130 2.18 -15.92 8.34
C LEU A 130 0.77 -16.41 8.71
N ALA A 131 0.49 -16.69 9.98
CA ALA A 131 -0.80 -17.23 10.37
C ALA A 131 -1.98 -16.27 10.13
N PRO A 132 -1.92 -14.97 10.47
CA PRO A 132 -3.02 -14.05 10.17
C PRO A 132 -3.41 -14.00 8.68
N PRO A 133 -2.49 -13.81 7.71
CA PRO A 133 -2.85 -13.81 6.30
C PRO A 133 -3.30 -15.19 5.81
N VAL A 134 -2.69 -16.28 6.28
CA VAL A 134 -3.12 -17.63 5.90
C VAL A 134 -4.56 -17.91 6.36
N PHE A 135 -4.90 -17.54 7.59
CA PHE A 135 -6.26 -17.73 8.12
C PHE A 135 -7.27 -16.84 7.40
N ALA A 136 -6.89 -15.62 7.05
CA ALA A 136 -7.73 -14.74 6.24
C ALA A 136 -7.97 -15.30 4.83
N LEU A 137 -6.93 -15.79 4.16
CA LEU A 137 -7.03 -16.41 2.83
C LEU A 137 -7.86 -17.70 2.86
N ALA A 138 -7.73 -18.50 3.92
CA ALA A 138 -8.54 -19.70 4.11
C ALA A 138 -10.03 -19.37 4.36
N ALA A 139 -10.32 -18.26 5.03
CA ALA A 139 -11.69 -17.80 5.29
C ALA A 139 -12.33 -17.11 4.07
N LEU A 140 -11.53 -16.59 3.14
CA LEU A 140 -11.98 -15.91 1.93
C LEU A 140 -12.98 -16.73 1.09
N PRO A 141 -12.69 -17.98 0.67
CA PRO A 141 -13.64 -18.78 -0.10
C PRO A 141 -14.90 -19.17 0.68
N TYR A 142 -14.85 -19.11 2.02
CA TYR A 142 -16.00 -19.42 2.87
C TYR A 142 -16.98 -18.24 2.98
N PHE A 143 -16.47 -17.01 3.19
CA PHE A 143 -17.31 -15.82 3.37
C PHE A 143 -17.59 -15.05 2.07
N LEU A 144 -16.73 -15.16 1.06
CA LEU A 144 -16.80 -14.43 -0.21
C LEU A 144 -16.56 -15.39 -1.39
N PRO A 145 -17.49 -16.34 -1.65
CA PRO A 145 -17.26 -17.40 -2.64
C PRO A 145 -17.15 -16.88 -4.07
N LYS A 146 -17.90 -15.84 -4.46
CA LYS A 146 -17.83 -15.28 -5.83
C LYS A 146 -16.54 -14.49 -6.04
N THR A 147 -16.18 -13.62 -5.09
CA THR A 147 -14.91 -12.88 -5.17
C THR A 147 -13.70 -13.81 -5.10
N ALA A 148 -13.73 -14.88 -4.29
CA ALA A 148 -12.66 -15.86 -4.28
C ALA A 148 -12.50 -16.59 -5.62
N HIS A 149 -13.62 -16.90 -6.30
CA HIS A 149 -13.59 -17.52 -7.63
C HIS A 149 -13.03 -16.56 -8.69
N ASN A 150 -13.50 -15.31 -8.73
CA ASN A 150 -13.00 -14.29 -9.65
C ASN A 150 -11.51 -13.99 -9.41
N LEU A 151 -11.09 -13.92 -8.14
CA LEU A 151 -9.70 -13.71 -7.78
C LEU A 151 -8.83 -14.88 -8.26
N ARG A 152 -9.30 -16.12 -8.09
CA ARG A 152 -8.57 -17.31 -8.56
C ARG A 152 -8.46 -17.32 -10.09
N GLN A 153 -9.52 -16.97 -10.81
CA GLN A 153 -9.47 -16.83 -12.27
C GLN A 153 -8.49 -15.74 -12.70
N TYR A 154 -8.54 -14.57 -12.07
CA TYR A 154 -7.63 -13.47 -12.37
C TYR A 154 -6.16 -13.85 -12.12
N VAL A 155 -5.87 -14.52 -11.01
CA VAL A 155 -4.51 -15.01 -10.71
C VAL A 155 -4.07 -16.04 -11.75
N SER A 156 -4.96 -16.95 -12.17
CA SER A 156 -4.68 -17.91 -13.23
C SER A 156 -4.37 -17.21 -14.55
N ASP A 157 -5.20 -16.24 -14.97
CA ASP A 157 -5.00 -15.46 -16.20
C ASP A 157 -3.69 -14.67 -16.17
N ALA A 158 -3.32 -14.15 -15.00
CA ALA A 158 -2.07 -13.44 -14.80
C ALA A 158 -0.85 -14.38 -14.84
N GLU A 159 -0.98 -15.58 -14.26
CA GLU A 159 0.04 -16.62 -14.29
C GLU A 159 0.26 -17.14 -15.72
N ASP A 160 -0.81 -17.38 -16.47
CA ASP A 160 -0.75 -17.81 -17.88
C ASP A 160 -0.03 -16.78 -18.77
N LYS A 161 -0.25 -15.48 -18.53
CA LYS A 161 0.34 -14.39 -19.32
C LYS A 161 1.82 -14.17 -19.03
N HIS A 162 2.24 -14.27 -17.76
CA HIS A 162 3.60 -13.90 -17.35
C HIS A 162 4.50 -15.10 -17.10
N PHE A 163 3.94 -16.25 -16.70
CA PHE A 163 4.65 -17.42 -16.19
C PHE A 163 3.99 -18.74 -16.60
N PRO A 164 3.94 -19.09 -17.90
CA PRO A 164 3.22 -20.26 -18.40
C PRO A 164 3.76 -21.59 -17.83
N GLU A 165 5.06 -21.70 -17.53
CA GLU A 165 5.63 -22.90 -16.92
C GLU A 165 5.12 -23.19 -15.50
N PHE A 166 4.76 -22.14 -14.76
CA PHE A 166 4.20 -22.27 -13.42
C PHE A 166 2.73 -22.63 -13.48
N ALA A 167 1.97 -22.03 -14.39
CA ALA A 167 0.55 -22.33 -14.59
C ALA A 167 0.32 -23.83 -14.88
N GLU A 168 1.09 -24.43 -15.78
CA GLU A 168 0.97 -25.86 -16.07
C GLU A 168 1.29 -26.76 -14.86
N LYS A 169 2.19 -26.33 -13.98
CA LYS A 169 2.51 -27.08 -12.75
C LYS A 169 1.40 -26.91 -11.73
N HIS A 170 0.88 -25.70 -11.58
CA HIS A 170 -0.26 -25.41 -10.70
C HIS A 170 -1.49 -26.22 -11.10
N ASP A 171 -1.82 -26.26 -12.39
CA ASP A 171 -2.91 -27.07 -12.94
C ASP A 171 -2.72 -28.56 -12.63
N ARG A 172 -1.52 -29.09 -12.85
CA ARG A 172 -1.20 -30.50 -12.54
C ARG A 172 -1.36 -30.81 -11.06
N ILE A 173 -0.90 -29.92 -10.19
CA ILE A 173 -1.02 -30.09 -8.74
C ILE A 173 -2.48 -30.01 -8.31
N ASN A 174 -3.24 -29.04 -8.81
CA ASN A 174 -4.66 -28.89 -8.49
C ASN A 174 -5.46 -30.11 -8.93
N ASN A 175 -5.27 -30.59 -10.16
CA ASN A 175 -5.94 -31.80 -10.66
C ASN A 175 -5.54 -33.05 -9.84
N ALA A 176 -4.25 -33.21 -9.54
CA ALA A 176 -3.80 -34.31 -8.69
C ALA A 176 -4.39 -34.23 -7.27
N LEU A 177 -4.52 -33.03 -6.72
CA LEU A 177 -5.09 -32.81 -5.40
C LEU A 177 -6.59 -33.12 -5.38
N GLU A 178 -7.34 -32.70 -6.40
CA GLU A 178 -8.76 -33.01 -6.54
C GLU A 178 -9.00 -34.52 -6.66
N LEU A 179 -8.20 -35.21 -7.48
CA LEU A 179 -8.27 -36.66 -7.61
C LEU A 179 -7.93 -37.36 -6.29
N HIS A 180 -6.85 -36.96 -5.61
CA HIS A 180 -6.49 -37.54 -4.32
C HIS A 180 -7.52 -37.22 -3.23
N TRP A 181 -8.15 -36.05 -3.28
CA TRP A 181 -9.19 -35.66 -2.33
C TRP A 181 -10.45 -36.50 -2.51
N GLN A 182 -10.88 -36.71 -3.76
CA GLN A 182 -12.00 -37.60 -4.06
C GLN A 182 -11.69 -39.04 -3.67
N LEU A 183 -10.51 -39.55 -4.04
CA LEU A 183 -10.06 -40.88 -3.63
C LEU A 183 -9.96 -41.02 -2.10
N ALA A 184 -9.53 -39.97 -1.39
CA ALA A 184 -9.48 -39.98 0.07
C ALA A 184 -10.88 -40.00 0.69
N LEU A 185 -11.81 -39.19 0.17
CA LEU A 185 -13.21 -39.18 0.63
C LEU A 185 -13.90 -40.51 0.35
N ASP A 186 -13.67 -41.11 -0.82
CA ASP A 186 -14.21 -42.40 -1.20
C ASP A 186 -13.65 -43.53 -0.32
N LYS A 187 -12.34 -43.49 -0.03
CA LYS A 187 -11.71 -44.42 0.91
C LYS A 187 -12.20 -44.23 2.33
N LEU A 188 -12.46 -43.00 2.78
CA LEU A 188 -12.97 -42.73 4.12
C LEU A 188 -14.43 -43.20 4.27
N ARG A 189 -15.22 -43.03 3.20
CA ARG A 189 -16.62 -43.49 3.14
C ARG A 189 -16.71 -45.02 3.02
N GLY A 190 -15.80 -45.64 2.26
CA GLY A 190 -15.66 -47.10 2.15
C GLY A 190 -15.11 -47.74 3.43
N ALA A 191 -14.17 -47.08 4.11
CA ALA A 191 -13.61 -47.55 5.36
C ALA A 191 -14.67 -47.70 6.46
N GLY A 192 -15.76 -46.92 6.43
CA GLY A 192 -16.88 -47.10 7.36
C GLY A 192 -17.52 -48.49 7.29
N GLN A 193 -17.43 -49.19 6.15
CA GLN A 193 -17.90 -50.58 5.99
C GLN A 193 -16.81 -51.60 6.30
N ASP A 194 -15.53 -51.25 6.08
CA ASP A 194 -14.37 -52.10 6.40
C ASP A 194 -13.98 -52.07 7.89
N VAL A 195 -14.46 -51.09 8.66
CA VAL A 195 -14.19 -50.99 10.11
C VAL A 195 -14.73 -52.19 10.88
N SER A 196 -15.91 -52.71 10.54
CA SER A 196 -16.44 -53.93 11.17
C SER A 196 -15.64 -55.17 10.77
N ALA A 197 -15.26 -55.28 9.49
CA ALA A 197 -14.44 -56.39 9.00
C ALA A 197 -13.01 -56.36 9.57
N TRP A 198 -12.45 -55.18 9.85
CA TRP A 198 -11.15 -55.02 10.47
C TRP A 198 -11.19 -55.24 11.97
N SER A 199 -12.26 -54.84 12.67
CA SER A 199 -12.45 -55.19 14.08
C SER A 199 -12.60 -56.70 14.27
N ASP A 200 -13.34 -57.38 13.38
CA ASP A 200 -13.52 -58.83 13.45
C ASP A 200 -12.20 -59.57 13.20
N LYS A 201 -11.41 -59.14 12.20
CA LYS A 201 -10.06 -59.69 11.95
C LYS A 201 -9.06 -59.37 13.06
N ALA A 202 -9.15 -58.21 13.69
CA ALA A 202 -8.28 -57.85 14.82
C ALA A 202 -8.62 -58.71 16.04
N VAL A 203 -9.91 -58.95 16.31
CA VAL A 203 -10.36 -59.85 17.38
C VAL A 203 -9.94 -61.28 17.08
N GLU A 204 -10.10 -61.76 15.85
CA GLU A 204 -9.71 -63.11 15.42
C GLU A 204 -8.18 -63.32 15.43
N SER A 205 -7.39 -62.29 15.06
CA SER A 205 -5.92 -62.34 15.14
C SER A 205 -5.42 -62.30 16.58
N VAL A 206 -6.12 -61.62 17.48
CA VAL A 206 -5.80 -61.61 18.91
C VAL A 206 -6.25 -62.94 19.55
N GLU A 207 -7.40 -63.48 19.18
CA GLU A 207 -7.92 -64.75 19.67
C GLU A 207 -7.06 -65.95 19.21
N SER A 208 -6.55 -65.92 17.97
CA SER A 208 -5.62 -66.94 17.46
C SER A 208 -4.21 -66.82 18.03
N ALA A 209 -3.72 -65.60 18.32
CA ALA A 209 -2.40 -65.40 18.92
C ALA A 209 -2.37 -65.61 20.43
N THR A 210 -3.49 -65.38 21.13
CA THR A 210 -3.56 -65.42 22.60
C THR A 210 -4.41 -66.57 23.16
N GLY A 211 -5.19 -67.27 22.33
CA GLY A 211 -6.05 -68.39 22.75
C GLY A 211 -7.16 -68.01 23.74
N LEU A 212 -7.37 -66.71 23.97
CA LEU A 212 -8.34 -66.17 24.93
C LEU A 212 -9.61 -65.74 24.18
N LYS A 213 -10.76 -66.29 24.58
CA LYS A 213 -12.08 -65.96 24.04
C LYS A 213 -12.49 -64.52 24.40
N MET A 214 -12.02 -63.56 23.61
CA MET A 214 -12.30 -62.12 23.78
C MET A 214 -13.68 -61.72 23.22
N ALA A 215 -14.32 -62.56 22.40
CA ALA A 215 -15.65 -62.31 21.84
C ALA A 215 -16.75 -62.11 22.91
N GLU A 216 -16.61 -62.76 24.07
CA GLU A 216 -17.58 -62.65 25.17
C GLU A 216 -17.36 -61.38 26.01
N ALA A 217 -16.11 -60.91 26.13
CA ALA A 217 -15.77 -59.68 26.84
C ALA A 217 -16.17 -58.42 26.05
N VAL A 218 -16.10 -58.46 24.71
CA VAL A 218 -16.52 -57.34 23.83
C VAL A 218 -18.03 -57.15 23.87
N ARG A 219 -18.82 -58.22 23.96
CA ARG A 219 -20.29 -58.13 24.06
C ARG A 219 -20.76 -57.47 25.36
N VAL A 220 -20.11 -57.80 26.48
CA VAL A 220 -20.34 -57.14 27.79
C VAL A 220 -19.85 -55.69 27.78
N GLY A 221 -18.82 -55.37 26.99
CA GLY A 221 -18.36 -54.01 26.73
C GLY A 221 -19.38 -53.18 25.94
N GLN A 222 -19.96 -53.74 24.87
CA GLN A 222 -20.98 -53.07 24.05
C GLN A 222 -22.24 -52.71 24.85
N GLU A 223 -22.77 -53.62 25.68
CA GLU A 223 -23.92 -53.31 26.53
C GLU A 223 -23.63 -52.19 27.54
N ARG A 224 -22.40 -52.12 28.07
CA ARG A 224 -21.97 -51.04 28.97
C ARG A 224 -21.75 -49.71 28.25
N VAL A 225 -21.29 -49.75 27.00
CA VAL A 225 -21.12 -48.57 26.14
C VAL A 225 -22.46 -48.02 25.70
N GLU A 226 -23.44 -48.88 25.37
CA GLU A 226 -24.81 -48.46 25.05
C GLU A 226 -25.52 -47.88 26.29
N ALA A 227 -25.36 -48.50 27.47
CA ALA A 227 -25.87 -47.95 28.72
C ALA A 227 -25.19 -46.63 29.11
N ALA A 228 -23.89 -46.48 28.84
CA ALA A 228 -23.16 -45.23 29.07
C ALA A 228 -23.54 -44.14 28.04
N ALA A 229 -23.76 -44.51 26.77
CA ALA A 229 -24.21 -43.60 25.72
C ALA A 229 -25.65 -43.10 25.98
N ALA A 230 -26.53 -43.95 26.51
CA ALA A 230 -27.87 -43.56 26.94
C ALA A 230 -27.83 -42.56 28.12
N ARG A 231 -26.94 -42.79 29.09
CA ARG A 231 -26.70 -41.85 30.21
C ARG A 231 -26.10 -40.53 29.74
N ALA A 232 -25.13 -40.57 28.83
CA ALA A 232 -24.52 -39.38 28.24
C ALA A 232 -25.54 -38.56 27.43
N LYS A 233 -26.42 -39.20 26.65
CA LYS A 233 -27.51 -38.51 25.95
C LYS A 233 -28.47 -37.81 26.93
N GLN A 234 -28.85 -38.48 28.02
CA GLN A 234 -29.68 -37.87 29.07
C GLN A 234 -28.98 -36.69 29.78
N GLU A 235 -27.68 -36.77 30.02
CA GLU A 235 -26.93 -35.67 30.64
C GLU A 235 -26.76 -34.48 29.68
N VAL A 236 -26.58 -34.75 28.39
CA VAL A 236 -26.51 -33.72 27.34
C VAL A 236 -27.87 -33.03 27.14
N GLU A 237 -28.98 -33.77 27.14
CA GLU A 237 -30.33 -33.18 27.08
C GLU A 237 -30.63 -32.34 28.33
N ARG A 238 -30.30 -32.84 29.53
CA ARG A 238 -30.44 -32.06 30.78
C ARG A 238 -29.54 -30.83 30.81
N ALA A 239 -28.33 -30.91 30.25
CA ALA A 239 -27.44 -29.77 30.12
C ALA A 239 -27.98 -28.76 29.09
N ALA A 240 -28.53 -29.24 27.97
CA ALA A 240 -29.14 -28.41 26.93
C ALA A 240 -30.40 -27.69 27.43
N GLU A 241 -31.26 -28.35 28.22
CA GLU A 241 -32.42 -27.71 28.84
C GLU A 241 -32.01 -26.67 29.89
N LYS A 242 -31.02 -26.98 30.74
CA LYS A 242 -30.46 -26.01 31.70
C LYS A 242 -29.81 -24.81 30.99
N ALA A 243 -29.15 -25.03 29.85
CA ALA A 243 -28.56 -23.98 29.04
C ALA A 243 -29.64 -23.10 28.38
N LYS A 244 -30.70 -23.70 27.83
CA LYS A 244 -31.85 -22.97 27.27
C LYS A 244 -32.57 -22.14 28.34
N ALA A 245 -32.76 -22.69 29.54
CA ALA A 245 -33.36 -21.96 30.67
C ALA A 245 -32.51 -20.76 31.10
N LYS A 246 -31.19 -20.94 31.23
CA LYS A 246 -30.27 -19.84 31.55
C LYS A 246 -30.19 -18.79 30.45
N ALA A 247 -30.23 -19.19 29.18
CA ALA A 247 -30.22 -18.28 28.03
C ALA A 247 -31.50 -17.42 27.98
N ASN A 248 -32.67 -18.00 28.28
CA ASN A 248 -33.92 -17.23 28.35
C ASN A 248 -33.93 -16.25 29.54
N GLU A 249 -33.40 -16.65 30.70
CA GLU A 249 -33.28 -15.75 31.86
C GLU A 249 -32.31 -14.58 31.59
N THR A 250 -31.20 -14.83 30.88
CA THR A 250 -30.27 -13.77 30.48
C THR A 250 -30.85 -12.88 29.37
N ALA A 251 -31.64 -13.44 28.45
CA ALA A 251 -32.33 -12.67 27.42
C ALA A 251 -33.39 -11.73 28.01
N GLU A 252 -34.15 -12.16 29.01
CA GLU A 252 -35.13 -11.30 29.71
C GLU A 252 -34.43 -10.17 30.49
N LYS A 253 -33.36 -10.48 31.25
CA LYS A 253 -32.56 -9.46 31.93
C LYS A 253 -31.89 -8.47 30.95
N ALA A 254 -31.53 -8.92 29.75
CA ALA A 254 -30.97 -8.06 28.72
C ALA A 254 -32.04 -7.15 28.08
N LYS A 255 -33.26 -7.64 27.87
CA LYS A 255 -34.39 -6.82 27.40
C LYS A 255 -34.82 -5.77 28.42
N GLU A 256 -34.82 -6.11 29.70
CA GLU A 256 -35.13 -5.17 30.79
C GLU A 256 -34.11 -4.03 30.84
N LYS A 257 -32.81 -4.35 30.77
CA LYS A 257 -31.74 -3.35 30.66
C LYS A 257 -31.78 -2.55 29.37
N ALA A 258 -32.15 -3.17 28.25
CA ALA A 258 -32.31 -2.47 26.97
C ALA A 258 -33.48 -1.48 27.00
N ASN A 259 -34.58 -1.82 27.68
CA ASN A 259 -35.73 -0.94 27.84
C ASN A 259 -35.44 0.21 28.82
N GLU A 260 -34.69 -0.05 29.89
CA GLU A 260 -34.23 0.97 30.83
C GLU A 260 -33.25 1.94 30.15
N ALA A 261 -32.32 1.41 29.34
CA ALA A 261 -31.42 2.22 28.52
C ALA A 261 -32.19 3.03 27.46
N ALA A 262 -33.18 2.45 26.79
CA ALA A 262 -34.04 3.16 25.84
C ALA A 262 -34.87 4.26 26.50
N ALA A 263 -35.33 4.08 27.74
CA ALA A 263 -36.01 5.11 28.52
C ALA A 263 -35.06 6.27 28.87
N SER A 264 -33.82 5.98 29.27
CA SER A 264 -32.79 7.00 29.56
C SER A 264 -32.35 7.79 28.32
N ILE A 265 -32.33 7.14 27.14
CA ILE A 265 -32.04 7.80 25.86
C ILE A 265 -33.23 8.68 25.43
N LYS A 266 -34.46 8.28 25.74
CA LYS A 266 -35.66 9.07 25.42
C LYS A 266 -35.77 10.30 26.33
N SER A 267 -35.43 10.20 27.62
CA SER A 267 -35.37 11.37 28.51
C SER A 267 -34.24 12.33 28.10
N ALA A 268 -33.05 11.82 27.77
CA ALA A 268 -31.95 12.66 27.26
C ALA A 268 -32.29 13.34 25.91
N ARG A 269 -33.09 12.69 25.06
CA ARG A 269 -33.56 13.27 23.80
C ARG A 269 -34.59 14.38 24.00
N GLU A 270 -35.44 14.29 25.03
CA GLU A 270 -36.38 15.36 25.37
C GLU A 270 -35.66 16.56 26.01
N GLU A 271 -34.63 16.33 26.85
CA GLU A 271 -33.78 17.40 27.41
C GLU A 271 -33.00 18.16 26.31
N VAL A 272 -32.50 17.47 25.28
CA VAL A 272 -31.84 18.11 24.13
C VAL A 272 -32.84 18.88 23.25
N LYS A 273 -34.12 18.47 23.24
CA LYS A 273 -35.20 19.16 22.52
C LYS A 273 -35.64 20.43 23.24
N GLU A 274 -35.63 20.42 24.57
CA GLU A 274 -35.91 21.57 25.43
C GLU A 274 -34.75 22.59 25.41
N ALA A 275 -33.50 22.12 25.33
CA ALA A 275 -32.32 22.97 25.13
C ALA A 275 -32.26 23.63 23.73
N ALA A 276 -32.91 23.06 22.72
CA ALA A 276 -32.99 23.62 21.36
C ALA A 276 -34.10 24.68 21.19
N ALA A 277 -34.93 24.92 22.22
CA ALA A 277 -36.04 25.88 22.19
C ALA A 277 -35.70 27.26 22.82
N GLN A 278 -34.49 27.45 23.36
CA GLN A 278 -34.05 28.75 23.85
C GLN A 278 -33.25 29.50 22.77
N PRO A 279 -33.64 30.74 22.38
CA PRO A 279 -32.94 31.50 21.35
C PRO A 279 -31.58 31.97 21.87
N VAL A 280 -30.51 31.62 21.16
CA VAL A 280 -29.15 32.09 21.46
C VAL A 280 -29.03 33.56 21.05
N GLU A 281 -28.99 34.46 22.03
CA GLU A 281 -28.53 35.84 21.85
C GLU A 281 -27.05 35.86 21.44
N VAL A 282 -26.77 36.54 20.32
CA VAL A 282 -25.41 36.75 19.81
C VAL A 282 -24.73 37.82 20.66
N LYS A 283 -23.93 37.40 21.66
CA LYS A 283 -23.01 38.30 22.37
C LYS A 283 -21.65 38.24 21.71
N THR A 284 -21.37 39.22 20.85
CA THR A 284 -20.03 39.54 20.35
C THR A 284 -19.09 39.79 21.54
N LEU A 285 -18.14 38.88 21.75
CA LEU A 285 -16.96 39.14 22.59
C LEU A 285 -15.78 39.41 21.66
N ALA A 286 -15.31 40.65 21.75
CA ALA A 286 -14.12 41.15 21.09
C ALA A 286 -12.91 40.26 21.42
N ILE A 287 -12.17 39.89 20.37
CA ILE A 287 -10.83 39.32 20.50
C ILE A 287 -9.90 40.50 20.80
N THR A 288 -9.58 40.67 22.07
CA THR A 288 -8.49 41.54 22.54
C THR A 288 -7.16 40.86 22.18
N ILE A 289 -6.37 41.52 21.33
CA ILE A 289 -4.99 41.13 21.00
C ILE A 289 -4.11 41.64 22.15
N ASP A 290 -3.73 40.77 23.06
CA ASP A 290 -2.65 41.06 24.02
C ASP A 290 -1.30 40.87 23.33
N ASN A 291 -0.64 41.99 23.09
CA ASN A 291 0.73 42.06 22.57
C ASN A 291 1.70 41.92 23.75
N THR A 292 2.22 40.72 23.99
CA THR A 292 3.30 40.47 24.96
C THR A 292 4.59 40.08 24.21
N PRO A 293 5.75 40.71 24.50
CA PRO A 293 6.97 40.46 23.75
C PRO A 293 7.53 39.06 24.04
N VAL A 294 7.76 38.29 22.98
CA VAL A 294 8.39 36.97 23.01
C VAL A 294 9.84 37.13 23.45
N ALA A 295 10.14 36.62 24.64
CA ALA A 295 11.51 36.40 25.09
C ALA A 295 12.20 35.38 24.18
N GLN A 296 13.41 35.69 23.73
CA GLN A 296 14.28 34.79 22.99
C GLN A 296 14.52 33.52 23.82
N VAL A 297 14.07 32.38 23.29
CA VAL A 297 14.46 31.06 23.78
C VAL A 297 15.51 30.52 22.82
N ASP A 298 16.77 30.64 23.23
CA ASP A 298 17.91 29.94 22.65
C ASP A 298 17.70 28.42 22.81
N VAL A 299 17.55 27.71 21.70
CA VAL A 299 17.57 26.24 21.66
C VAL A 299 18.81 25.82 20.87
N PRO A 300 19.78 25.11 21.47
CA PRO A 300 20.99 24.70 20.77
C PRO A 300 20.70 23.55 19.79
N LEU A 301 21.20 23.70 18.56
CA LEU A 301 21.18 22.67 17.53
C LEU A 301 22.07 21.47 17.91
N PRO A 302 21.61 20.21 17.74
CA PRO A 302 22.48 19.05 17.87
C PRO A 302 23.37 18.91 16.63
N VAL A 303 24.67 19.15 16.82
CA VAL A 303 25.74 18.82 15.86
C VAL A 303 26.13 17.37 16.10
N GLU A 304 25.64 16.42 15.31
CA GLU A 304 26.21 15.04 15.31
C GLU A 304 25.69 14.15 14.15
N VAL A 305 25.90 14.53 12.88
CA VAL A 305 25.74 13.57 11.76
C VAL A 305 26.77 13.74 10.62
N SER A 306 27.85 14.51 10.80
CA SER A 306 28.86 14.67 9.73
C SER A 306 30.00 13.65 9.77
N ASP A 307 30.23 12.94 10.89
CA ASP A 307 31.42 12.08 11.03
C ASP A 307 31.19 10.60 10.65
N LYS A 308 29.95 10.18 10.36
CA LYS A 308 29.65 8.79 9.95
C LYS A 308 29.56 8.56 8.44
N LEU A 309 29.69 9.61 7.62
CA LEU A 309 29.71 9.51 6.16
C LEU A 309 31.13 9.51 5.56
N ALA A 310 32.15 9.85 6.35
CA ALA A 310 33.56 9.74 5.95
C ALA A 310 34.12 8.32 6.14
N ALA A 311 33.61 7.54 7.11
CA ALA A 311 34.10 6.19 7.42
C ALA A 311 33.55 5.06 6.54
N LEU A 312 32.69 5.38 5.55
CA LEU A 312 32.07 4.40 4.64
C LEU A 312 32.58 4.47 3.19
N LYS A 313 33.60 5.31 2.93
CA LYS A 313 34.25 5.41 1.61
C LYS A 313 35.57 4.63 1.46
N GLU A 314 36.07 3.96 2.50
CA GLU A 314 37.37 3.25 2.45
C GLU A 314 37.30 1.72 2.45
N THR A 315 36.15 1.08 2.18
CA THR A 315 36.09 -0.39 2.13
C THR A 315 35.34 -0.94 0.91
N LYS A 316 36.01 -0.92 -0.26
CA LYS A 316 36.11 -2.06 -1.20
C LYS A 316 36.72 -1.65 -2.54
N ALA A 317 37.97 -2.07 -2.75
CA ALA A 317 38.41 -2.62 -4.02
C ALA A 317 38.95 -4.03 -3.72
N PRO A 318 38.47 -5.05 -4.44
CA PRO A 318 39.46 -5.88 -5.12
C PRO A 318 39.06 -6.18 -6.57
N GLU A 319 40.04 -5.92 -7.43
CA GLU A 319 40.50 -6.75 -8.55
C GLU A 319 39.46 -7.48 -9.42
N ASP A 320 39.27 -6.84 -10.55
CA ASP A 320 39.06 -7.38 -11.90
C ASP A 320 39.83 -8.70 -12.16
N LYS A 321 39.09 -9.79 -12.37
CA LYS A 321 39.55 -10.97 -13.13
C LYS A 321 38.42 -11.44 -14.03
N ALA A 322 38.61 -11.19 -15.32
CA ALA A 322 37.89 -11.77 -16.44
C ALA A 322 37.82 -13.30 -16.38
N PRO A 323 36.73 -13.91 -16.88
CA PRO A 323 36.78 -15.27 -17.39
C PRO A 323 36.79 -15.30 -18.92
N GLU A 324 37.76 -16.05 -19.42
CA GLU A 324 37.94 -16.48 -20.81
C GLU A 324 36.68 -17.05 -21.45
N VAL A 325 36.51 -16.68 -22.72
CA VAL A 325 35.70 -17.36 -23.72
C VAL A 325 36.32 -18.74 -24.00
N LYS A 326 35.52 -19.80 -23.88
CA LYS A 326 35.79 -21.08 -24.56
C LYS A 326 34.62 -21.44 -25.45
N GLU A 327 34.95 -21.53 -26.74
CA GLU A 327 34.15 -22.11 -27.80
C GLU A 327 33.99 -23.63 -27.66
N GLU A 328 33.05 -24.14 -28.47
CA GLU A 328 32.80 -25.53 -28.86
C GLU A 328 32.06 -26.43 -27.85
N LYS A 329 30.81 -26.83 -28.18
CA LYS A 329 30.57 -27.99 -29.05
C LYS A 329 29.07 -28.17 -29.42
N LYS A 330 28.88 -28.29 -30.73
CA LYS A 330 27.77 -28.87 -31.51
C LYS A 330 27.19 -30.18 -30.94
N VAL A 331 25.87 -30.39 -31.13
CA VAL A 331 25.04 -31.65 -31.20
C VAL A 331 23.65 -31.30 -30.64
N GLU A 332 22.48 -31.65 -31.15
CA GLU A 332 21.93 -32.21 -32.39
C GLU A 332 20.39 -32.17 -32.17
N GLU A 333 19.62 -31.70 -33.15
CA GLU A 333 18.15 -31.90 -33.24
C GLU A 333 17.87 -33.42 -33.25
N PRO A 334 16.71 -33.98 -32.81
CA PRO A 334 15.46 -33.69 -33.51
C PRO A 334 14.12 -33.88 -32.73
N ALA A 335 13.05 -33.48 -33.43
CA ALA A 335 11.73 -34.14 -33.51
C ALA A 335 10.59 -33.74 -32.53
N LYS A 336 9.64 -33.00 -33.11
CA LYS A 336 8.19 -32.97 -32.81
C LYS A 336 7.53 -34.34 -33.08
N PRO A 337 6.41 -34.66 -32.39
CA PRO A 337 5.06 -34.59 -33.02
C PRO A 337 3.95 -34.05 -32.05
N LYS A 338 3.04 -33.18 -32.49
CA LYS A 338 1.62 -33.40 -32.92
C LYS A 338 0.69 -34.11 -31.90
N ASP A 339 -0.28 -33.36 -31.36
CA ASP A 339 -1.75 -33.64 -31.27
C ASP A 339 -2.37 -32.62 -30.29
N GLU A 340 -3.29 -31.73 -30.70
CA GLU A 340 -4.74 -31.94 -30.87
C GLU A 340 -5.44 -32.53 -29.63
N GLY A 341 -6.33 -31.74 -29.00
CA GLY A 341 -7.44 -32.30 -28.23
C GLY A 341 -7.81 -31.60 -26.93
N LYS A 342 -8.84 -30.74 -27.00
CA LYS A 342 -9.92 -30.58 -26.00
C LYS A 342 -9.53 -30.22 -24.56
N ARG A 343 -9.67 -28.93 -24.21
CA ARG A 343 -10.00 -28.52 -22.84
C ARG A 343 -11.53 -28.46 -22.72
N LEU A 344 -12.06 -29.31 -21.84
CA LEU A 344 -13.44 -29.25 -21.36
C LEU A 344 -13.54 -28.16 -20.28
N VAL A 345 -14.69 -27.50 -20.30
CA VAL A 345 -15.19 -26.42 -19.42
C VAL A 345 -15.25 -26.86 -17.97
#